data_AF-A0A0C3S5A5-F1
#
_entry.id   AF-A0A0C3S5A5-F1
#
_cell.length_a   1.000
_cell.length_b   1.000
_cell.length_c   1.000
_cell.angle_alpha   90.00
_cell.angle_beta   90.00
_cell.angle_gamma   90.00
#
_symmetry.space_group_name_H-M   'P 1'
#
loop_
_entity.id
_entity.type
_entity.pdbx_description
1 polymer ?
#
loop_
_entity_poly.entity_id
_entity_poly.type
_entity_poly.pdbx_seq_one_letter_code
_entity_poly.pdbx_strand_id
1 'polypeptide(L)'
;MVELVQLIDSETKVKVSSTLEKSVGKRYLTDGNPETCWTSQQGTPQYIQLTFSAPAIPQQVQVTFQGGFVGTSCTVEIAQGIDKPEWKPWTKIYPEDVNRKQIFDLPSERLPDADGVQNMKLVFEESSDFFGRITVYDLQLVGKKLT
;
A
#
# COMPACT_ATOMS: atom_id res chain seq x y z
N MET A 1 -10.04 12.25 -21.89
CA MET A 1 -9.85 11.16 -20.92
C MET A 1 -8.87 11.67 -19.88
N VAL A 2 -9.19 11.58 -18.58
CA VAL A 2 -8.23 11.97 -17.54
C VAL A 2 -7.18 10.87 -17.47
N GLU A 3 -5.92 11.22 -17.70
CA GLU A 3 -4.79 10.29 -17.67
C GLU A 3 -4.55 9.80 -16.24
N LEU A 4 -4.38 8.49 -16.09
CA LEU A 4 -4.01 7.90 -14.80
C LEU A 4 -2.50 7.99 -14.64
N VAL A 5 -2.07 8.46 -13.47
CA VAL A 5 -0.66 8.66 -13.14
C VAL A 5 -0.26 7.85 -11.92
N GLN A 6 1.04 7.58 -11.79
CA GLN A 6 1.62 7.06 -10.56
C GLN A 6 1.45 8.11 -9.45
N LEU A 7 0.86 7.71 -8.33
CA LEU A 7 0.58 8.55 -7.17
C LEU A 7 1.72 8.53 -6.16
N ILE A 8 2.53 7.48 -6.14
CA ILE A 8 3.72 7.41 -5.28
C ILE A 8 4.90 8.07 -6.00
N ASP A 9 5.42 9.13 -5.40
CA ASP A 9 6.59 9.88 -5.88
C ASP A 9 7.62 10.08 -4.76
N SER A 10 8.68 10.83 -5.06
CA SER A 10 9.76 11.12 -4.11
C SER A 10 9.32 11.95 -2.90
N GLU A 11 8.17 12.62 -2.94
CA GLU A 11 7.63 13.41 -1.83
C GLU A 11 6.68 12.57 -0.95
N THR A 12 6.22 11.43 -1.47
CA THR A 12 5.34 10.52 -0.75
C THR A 12 6.05 9.92 0.45
N LYS A 13 5.52 10.18 1.65
CA LYS A 13 6.07 9.61 2.88
C LYS A 13 5.55 8.19 3.05
N VAL A 14 6.45 7.23 3.01
CA VAL A 14 6.15 5.82 3.30
C VAL A 14 6.43 5.53 4.77
N LYS A 15 5.52 4.80 5.44
CA LYS A 15 5.73 4.22 6.76
C LYS A 15 5.29 2.75 6.72
N VAL A 16 6.01 1.89 7.43
CA VAL A 16 5.67 0.48 7.57
C VAL A 16 5.51 0.14 9.04
N SER A 17 4.75 -0.90 9.35
CA SER A 17 4.55 -1.40 10.72
C SER A 17 5.86 -1.81 11.40
N SER A 18 6.68 -2.56 10.68
CA SER A 18 7.94 -3.13 11.17
C SER A 18 8.89 -3.43 10.00
N THR A 19 10.13 -3.80 10.30
CA THR A 19 11.09 -4.25 9.28
C THR A 19 11.99 -5.31 9.89
N LEU A 20 12.14 -6.46 9.21
CA LEU A 20 12.91 -7.60 9.71
C LEU A 20 14.37 -7.22 9.97
N GLU A 21 15.04 -6.65 8.95
CA GLU A 21 16.39 -6.10 9.08
C GLU A 21 16.45 -4.65 8.59
N LYS A 22 17.30 -3.81 9.21
CA LYS A 22 17.41 -2.39 8.83
C LYS A 22 17.87 -2.18 7.37
N SER A 23 18.52 -3.18 6.78
CA SER A 23 18.98 -3.22 5.39
C SER A 23 17.82 -3.30 4.38
N VAL A 24 16.75 -4.04 4.70
CA VAL A 24 15.53 -4.27 3.87
C VAL A 24 14.40 -3.30 4.19
N GLY A 25 14.72 -2.01 4.16
CA GLY A 25 13.81 -0.93 4.55
C GLY A 25 12.71 -0.63 3.53
N LYS A 26 11.73 0.17 3.97
CA LYS A 26 10.55 0.63 3.19
C LYS A 26 10.85 1.32 1.84
N ARG A 27 12.08 1.77 1.60
CA ARG A 27 12.48 2.36 0.31
C ARG A 27 12.40 1.36 -0.85
N TYR A 28 12.59 0.07 -0.54
CA TYR A 28 12.56 -1.02 -1.53
C TYR A 28 11.15 -1.33 -2.03
N LEU A 29 10.11 -0.78 -1.39
CA LEU A 29 8.74 -0.92 -1.88
C LEU A 29 8.54 -0.22 -3.23
N THR A 30 9.33 0.80 -3.54
CA THR A 30 9.05 1.77 -4.61
C THR A 30 10.30 2.15 -5.40
N ASP A 31 11.39 1.40 -5.29
CA ASP A 31 12.65 1.70 -5.99
C ASP A 31 12.70 1.09 -7.40
N GLY A 32 11.70 0.27 -7.76
CA GLY A 32 11.58 -0.37 -9.06
C GLY A 32 12.61 -1.46 -9.32
N ASN A 33 13.38 -1.88 -8.30
CA ASN A 33 14.37 -2.93 -8.43
C ASN A 33 13.77 -4.29 -8.03
N PRO A 34 13.65 -5.25 -8.97
CA PRO A 34 13.03 -6.55 -8.70
C PRO A 34 13.84 -7.43 -7.73
N GLU A 35 15.10 -7.09 -7.46
CA GLU A 35 15.99 -7.85 -6.57
C GLU A 35 15.93 -7.38 -5.11
N THR A 36 15.18 -6.31 -4.82
CA THR A 36 15.05 -5.74 -3.48
C THR A 36 13.62 -5.84 -2.99
N CYS A 37 13.45 -6.08 -1.69
CA CYS A 37 12.13 -6.17 -1.07
C CYS A 37 12.12 -5.61 0.35
N TRP A 38 10.95 -5.17 0.78
CA TRP A 38 10.68 -4.97 2.21
C TRP A 38 10.08 -6.25 2.80
N THR A 39 10.59 -6.65 3.97
CA THR A 39 10.02 -7.74 4.77
C THR A 39 9.69 -7.23 6.18
N SER A 40 8.47 -7.52 6.65
CA SER A 40 8.05 -7.20 8.01
C SER A 40 8.69 -8.15 9.05
N GLN A 41 8.64 -7.76 10.33
CA GLN A 41 8.83 -8.72 11.42
C GLN A 41 7.62 -9.66 11.54
N GLN A 42 7.73 -10.65 12.43
CA GLN A 42 6.63 -11.56 12.74
C GLN A 42 5.44 -10.83 13.40
N GLY A 43 4.24 -11.39 13.21
CA GLY A 43 2.98 -10.93 13.78
C GLY A 43 2.03 -10.32 12.75
N THR A 44 0.75 -10.25 13.09
CA THR A 44 -0.29 -9.55 12.34
C THR A 44 -1.06 -8.58 13.26
N PRO A 45 -1.64 -7.50 12.73
CA PRO A 45 -1.54 -7.05 11.34
C PRO A 45 -0.19 -6.39 11.03
N GLN A 46 0.20 -6.42 9.76
CA GLN A 46 1.29 -5.58 9.24
C GLN A 46 0.70 -4.50 8.32
N TYR A 47 1.41 -3.39 8.10
CA TYR A 47 0.89 -2.35 7.23
C TYR A 47 1.96 -1.62 6.43
N ILE A 48 1.52 -1.05 5.31
CA ILE A 48 2.20 -0.01 4.55
C ILE A 48 1.29 1.21 4.53
N GLN A 49 1.81 2.36 4.95
CA GLN A 49 1.13 3.64 4.96
C GLN A 49 1.82 4.58 3.97
N LEU A 50 1.01 5.28 3.18
CA LEU A 50 1.39 6.33 2.25
C LEU A 50 0.75 7.64 2.70
N THR A 51 1.55 8.69 2.78
CA THR A 51 1.07 10.07 2.96
C THR A 51 1.54 10.89 1.77
N PHE A 52 0.60 11.38 0.97
CA PHE A 52 0.86 12.12 -0.26
C PHE A 52 1.15 13.60 0.06
N SER A 53 1.95 14.27 -0.77
CA SER A 53 2.20 15.71 -0.62
C SER A 53 0.98 16.55 -0.97
N ALA A 54 0.13 16.07 -1.87
CA ALA A 54 -1.17 16.64 -2.22
C ALA A 54 -2.27 15.54 -2.22
N PRO A 55 -3.55 15.90 -2.00
CA PRO A 55 -4.64 14.95 -2.11
C PRO A 55 -4.66 14.24 -3.47
N ALA A 56 -5.04 12.96 -3.45
CA ALA A 56 -5.13 12.15 -4.65
C ALA A 56 -6.38 11.28 -4.63
N ILE A 57 -6.80 10.81 -5.79
CA ILE A 57 -7.88 9.82 -5.96
C ILE A 57 -7.21 8.51 -6.41
N PRO A 58 -6.91 7.58 -5.48
CA PRO A 58 -6.42 6.26 -5.83
C PRO A 58 -7.48 5.49 -6.62
N GLN A 59 -7.05 4.80 -7.67
CA GLN A 59 -7.94 3.98 -8.49
C GLN A 59 -7.45 2.55 -8.63
N GLN A 60 -6.16 2.29 -8.43
CA GLN A 60 -5.60 0.95 -8.56
C GLN A 60 -4.37 0.75 -7.68
N VAL A 61 -4.33 -0.35 -6.93
CA VAL A 61 -3.12 -0.85 -6.26
C VAL A 61 -2.47 -1.90 -7.15
N GLN A 62 -1.17 -1.78 -7.38
CA GLN A 62 -0.39 -2.86 -7.98
C GLN A 62 0.68 -3.29 -6.99
N VAL A 63 0.75 -4.57 -6.68
CA VAL A 63 1.66 -5.09 -5.66
C VAL A 63 2.25 -6.43 -6.09
N THR A 64 3.55 -6.62 -5.83
CA THR A 64 4.25 -7.88 -6.05
C THR A 64 4.74 -8.39 -4.70
N PHE A 65 4.16 -9.49 -4.23
CA PHE A 65 4.60 -10.16 -3.00
C PHE A 65 5.60 -11.27 -3.30
N GLN A 66 6.35 -11.69 -2.27
CA GLN A 66 6.96 -13.01 -2.27
C GLN A 66 5.91 -14.08 -1.97
N GLY A 67 5.83 -15.12 -2.80
CA GLY A 67 5.02 -16.31 -2.47
C GLY A 67 5.43 -16.91 -1.12
N GLY A 68 4.44 -17.31 -0.32
CA GLY A 68 4.58 -17.73 1.07
C GLY A 68 4.59 -16.60 2.10
N PHE A 69 4.60 -15.32 1.68
CA PHE A 69 4.63 -14.14 2.58
C PHE A 69 3.63 -13.05 2.16
N VAL A 70 2.44 -13.48 1.73
CA VAL A 70 1.43 -12.63 1.11
C VAL A 70 0.39 -12.18 2.13
N GLY A 71 0.02 -10.90 2.09
CA GLY A 71 -1.08 -10.37 2.92
C GLY A 71 -2.45 -10.74 2.35
N THR A 72 -2.93 -11.96 2.60
CA THR A 72 -4.09 -12.59 1.94
C THR A 72 -5.43 -11.90 2.22
N SER A 73 -5.56 -11.18 3.33
CA SER A 73 -6.66 -10.25 3.60
C SER A 73 -6.08 -8.86 3.86
N CYS A 74 -6.35 -7.91 2.98
CA CYS A 74 -5.82 -6.55 3.08
C CYS A 74 -6.96 -5.53 3.11
N THR A 75 -7.13 -4.86 4.26
CA THR A 75 -8.01 -3.70 4.39
C THR A 75 -7.28 -2.46 3.90
N VAL A 76 -7.89 -1.74 2.97
CA VAL A 76 -7.43 -0.42 2.53
C VAL A 76 -8.13 0.63 3.39
N GLU A 77 -7.36 1.35 4.20
CA GLU A 77 -7.83 2.50 4.97
C GLU A 77 -7.41 3.81 4.31
N ILE A 78 -8.19 4.85 4.54
CA ILE A 78 -7.91 6.21 4.11
C ILE A 78 -8.11 7.18 5.28
N ALA A 79 -7.46 8.34 5.21
CA ALA A 79 -7.68 9.42 6.15
C ALA A 79 -7.44 10.79 5.51
N GLN A 80 -8.19 11.78 5.99
CA GLN A 80 -7.97 13.19 5.65
C GLN A 80 -6.99 13.86 6.62
N GLY A 81 -6.25 14.84 6.11
CA GLY A 81 -5.33 15.69 6.88
C GLY A 81 -4.05 14.98 7.35
N ILE A 82 -2.99 15.76 7.58
CA ILE A 82 -1.65 15.21 7.91
C ILE A 82 -1.45 15.03 9.42
N ASP A 83 -1.95 15.94 10.25
CA ASP A 83 -1.52 16.03 11.66
C ASP A 83 -2.20 15.01 12.59
N LYS A 84 -3.48 14.71 12.35
CA LYS A 84 -4.26 13.73 13.13
C LYS A 84 -5.21 12.96 12.23
N PRO A 85 -4.68 12.06 11.38
CA PRO A 85 -5.51 11.29 10.46
C PRO A 85 -6.47 10.38 11.23
N GLU A 86 -7.77 10.58 11.03
CA GLU A 86 -8.81 9.64 11.46
C GLU A 86 -8.93 8.55 10.39
N TRP A 87 -8.31 7.40 10.63
CA TRP A 87 -8.33 6.27 9.70
C TRP A 87 -9.70 5.62 9.62
N LYS A 88 -10.20 5.43 8.40
CA LYS A 88 -11.46 4.74 8.12
C LYS A 88 -11.23 3.65 7.07
N PRO A 89 -11.82 2.45 7.26
CA PRO A 89 -11.77 1.43 6.23
C PRO A 89 -12.55 1.90 5.00
N TRP A 90 -11.96 1.70 3.83
CA TRP A 90 -12.55 2.09 2.54
C TRP A 90 -12.95 0.88 1.70
N THR A 91 -12.05 -0.09 1.55
CA THR A 91 -12.32 -1.32 0.80
C THR A 91 -11.40 -2.46 1.28
N LYS A 92 -11.59 -3.67 0.74
CA LYS A 92 -10.69 -4.80 0.94
C LYS A 92 -10.18 -5.31 -0.41
N ILE A 93 -8.94 -5.79 -0.41
CA ILE A 93 -8.34 -6.53 -1.51
C ILE A 93 -7.86 -7.88 -0.97
N TYR A 94 -7.86 -8.91 -1.84
CA TYR A 94 -7.54 -10.28 -1.48
C TYR A 94 -6.44 -10.83 -2.39
N PRO A 95 -5.17 -10.54 -2.10
CA PRO A 95 -4.05 -11.05 -2.88
C PRO A 95 -3.93 -12.58 -2.82
N GLU A 96 -3.66 -13.17 -3.99
CA GLU A 96 -3.32 -14.58 -4.12
C GLU A 96 -1.87 -14.81 -3.66
N ASP A 97 -1.61 -16.00 -3.10
CA ASP A 97 -0.27 -16.42 -2.71
C ASP A 97 0.61 -16.77 -3.93
N VAL A 98 1.10 -15.73 -4.62
CA VAL A 98 1.86 -15.84 -5.86
C VAL A 98 2.98 -14.80 -5.94
N ASN A 99 4.08 -15.15 -6.61
CA ASN A 99 5.20 -14.24 -6.89
C ASN A 99 5.06 -13.58 -8.27
N ARG A 100 4.00 -12.79 -8.46
CA ARG A 100 3.79 -11.98 -9.67
C ARG A 100 3.07 -10.69 -9.29
N LYS A 101 3.17 -9.67 -10.14
CA LYS A 101 2.39 -8.44 -10.00
C LYS A 101 0.90 -8.77 -10.00
N GLN A 102 0.20 -8.30 -8.98
CA GLN A 102 -1.25 -8.37 -8.84
C GLN A 102 -1.81 -6.96 -8.88
N ILE A 103 -2.97 -6.80 -9.49
CA ILE A 103 -3.60 -5.51 -9.75
C ILE A 103 -5.00 -5.53 -9.17
N PHE A 104 -5.32 -4.54 -8.34
CA PHE A 104 -6.63 -4.41 -7.68
C PHE A 104 -7.20 -3.03 -7.97
N ASP A 105 -8.37 -3.01 -8.60
CA ASP A 105 -9.13 -1.78 -8.80
C ASP A 105 -9.76 -1.33 -7.48
N LEU A 106 -9.69 -0.04 -7.22
CA LEU A 106 -10.24 0.60 -6.03
C LEU A 106 -11.53 1.34 -6.39
N PRO A 107 -12.56 1.33 -5.52
CA PRO A 107 -13.86 1.94 -5.80
C PRO A 107 -13.80 3.47 -5.63
N SER A 108 -13.13 4.16 -6.55
CA SER A 108 -12.89 5.62 -6.51
C SER A 108 -14.16 6.46 -6.40
N GLU A 109 -15.29 5.96 -6.90
CA GLU A 109 -16.62 6.56 -6.78
C GLU A 109 -17.22 6.50 -5.37
N ARG A 110 -16.65 5.66 -4.49
CA ARG A 110 -17.05 5.50 -3.09
C ARG A 110 -16.10 6.20 -2.14
N LEU A 111 -15.18 7.02 -2.64
CA LEU A 111 -14.39 7.87 -1.76
C LEU A 111 -15.33 8.79 -0.98
N PRO A 112 -15.19 8.88 0.35
CA PRO A 112 -16.08 9.68 1.19
C PRO A 112 -16.08 11.17 0.83
N ASP A 113 -15.03 11.63 0.17
CA ASP A 113 -14.76 13.03 -0.14
C ASP A 113 -14.40 13.18 -1.61
N ALA A 114 -15.02 14.18 -2.26
CA ALA A 114 -14.73 14.52 -3.66
C ALA A 114 -13.33 15.13 -3.80
N ASP A 115 -12.76 15.64 -2.72
CA ASP A 115 -11.44 16.30 -2.68
C ASP A 115 -10.27 15.29 -2.57
N GLY A 116 -10.54 13.99 -2.74
CA GLY A 116 -9.52 12.93 -2.70
C GLY A 116 -9.05 12.62 -1.28
N VAL A 117 -7.92 11.93 -1.15
CA VAL A 117 -7.34 11.49 0.13
C VAL A 117 -5.87 11.87 0.22
N GLN A 118 -5.43 12.27 1.40
CA GLN A 118 -4.03 12.61 1.65
C GLN A 118 -3.25 11.45 2.29
N ASN A 119 -3.94 10.50 2.91
CA ASN A 119 -3.33 9.31 3.50
C ASN A 119 -4.06 8.05 3.07
N MET A 120 -3.28 7.01 2.79
CA MET A 120 -3.77 5.67 2.47
C MET A 120 -2.94 4.63 3.23
N LYS A 121 -3.56 3.55 3.68
CA LYS A 121 -2.87 2.47 4.38
C LYS A 121 -3.39 1.12 3.90
N LEU A 122 -2.47 0.25 3.53
CA LEU A 122 -2.71 -1.17 3.28
C LEU A 122 -2.46 -1.91 4.59
N VAL A 123 -3.51 -2.46 5.19
CA VAL A 123 -3.45 -3.22 6.45
C VAL A 123 -3.63 -4.70 6.12
N PHE A 124 -2.54 -5.45 6.21
CA PHE A 124 -2.51 -6.90 6.03
C PHE A 124 -2.97 -7.58 7.33
N GLU A 125 -4.25 -7.96 7.37
CA GLU A 125 -4.91 -8.58 8.53
C GLU A 125 -4.46 -10.04 8.70
N GLU A 126 -4.24 -10.72 7.57
CA GLU A 126 -3.80 -12.11 7.49
C GLU A 126 -2.58 -12.24 6.60
N SER A 127 -1.78 -13.29 6.82
CA SER A 127 -0.63 -13.64 5.99
C SER A 127 -0.64 -15.12 5.63
N SER A 128 -0.14 -15.46 4.45
CA SER A 128 0.16 -16.84 4.06
C SER A 128 1.38 -17.42 4.81
N ASP A 129 2.23 -16.57 5.41
CA ASP A 129 3.33 -17.01 6.28
C ASP A 129 2.79 -17.35 7.67
N PHE A 130 3.16 -18.52 8.21
CA PHE A 130 2.71 -18.97 9.53
C PHE A 130 3.08 -18.02 10.69
N PHE A 131 4.13 -17.20 10.52
CA PHE A 131 4.55 -16.22 11.52
C PHE A 131 3.95 -14.83 11.27
N GLY A 132 3.08 -14.66 10.28
CA GLY A 132 2.43 -13.38 9.98
C GLY A 132 3.29 -12.39 9.20
N ARG A 133 4.46 -12.79 8.69
CA ARG A 133 5.35 -11.87 7.97
C ARG A 133 4.78 -11.55 6.58
N ILE A 134 5.12 -10.36 6.09
CA ILE A 134 4.78 -9.89 4.76
C ILE A 134 6.07 -9.53 4.03
N THR A 135 6.22 -9.95 2.77
CA THR A 135 7.34 -9.53 1.91
C THR A 135 6.82 -8.97 0.60
N VAL A 136 7.22 -7.73 0.27
CA VAL A 136 6.80 -7.00 -0.92
C VAL A 136 8.02 -6.50 -1.70
N TYR A 137 8.08 -6.84 -2.98
CA TYR A 137 9.12 -6.41 -3.93
C TYR A 137 8.79 -5.08 -4.62
N ASP A 138 7.51 -4.84 -4.90
CA ASP A 138 7.08 -3.64 -5.63
C ASP A 138 5.67 -3.24 -5.19
N LEU A 139 5.47 -1.94 -5.00
CA LEU A 139 4.19 -1.31 -4.70
C LEU A 139 4.03 -0.08 -5.60
N GLN A 140 2.94 -0.06 -6.35
CA GLN A 140 2.52 1.06 -7.18
C GLN A 140 1.08 1.43 -6.85
N LEU A 141 0.76 2.71 -6.98
CA LEU A 141 -0.58 3.21 -6.77
C LEU A 141 -0.94 4.16 -7.90
N VAL A 142 -1.89 3.76 -8.73
CA VAL A 142 -2.29 4.52 -9.91
C VAL A 142 -3.62 5.23 -9.66
N GLY A 143 -3.74 6.46 -10.14
CA GLY A 143 -4.96 7.25 -9.98
C GLY A 143 -4.80 8.69 -10.49
N LYS A 144 -5.49 9.63 -9.84
CA LYS A 144 -5.48 11.07 -10.22
C LYS A 144 -4.86 11.90 -9.10
N LYS A 145 -3.91 12.77 -9.42
CA LYS A 145 -3.42 13.80 -8.50
C LYS A 145 -4.37 15.00 -8.53
N LEU A 146 -4.66 15.57 -7.37
CA LEU A 146 -5.41 16.82 -7.25
C LEU A 146 -4.41 17.91 -6.88
N THR A 147 -3.97 18.66 -7.90
CA THR A 147 -3.06 19.81 -7.78
C THR A 147 -3.80 21.08 -7.45
#